data_AF-A0A7T8GZ76-F1
#
_entry.id   AF-A0A7T8GZ76-F1
#
_cell.length_a   1.000
_cell.length_b   1.000
_cell.length_c   1.000
_cell.angle_alpha   90.00
_cell.angle_beta   90.00
_cell.angle_gamma   90.00
#
_symmetry.space_group_name_H-M   'P 1'
#
loop_
_entity.id
_entity.type
_entity.pdbx_description
1 polymer ?
#
loop_
_entity_poly.entity_id
_entity_poly.type
_entity_poly.pdbx_seq_one_letter_code
_entity_poly.pdbx_strand_id
1 'polypeptide(L)'
;MIVGCRGNVEINPRLLMFPEAKIMGVAVTTSTEEEWELMERALTQGFKNKVLRPIIDREYHLENIGDAHKDIIESKGAKGKLILSLVDETEAPNSKN
;
A
#
# COMPACT_ATOMS: atom_id res chain seq x y z
N MET A 1 5.87 -9.22 12.27
CA MET A 1 6.20 -9.07 10.83
C MET A 1 6.78 -7.69 10.63
N ILE A 2 7.91 -7.57 9.95
CA ILE A 2 8.54 -6.29 9.60
C ILE A 2 8.27 -6.05 8.13
N VAL A 3 7.47 -5.02 7.81
CA VAL A 3 7.11 -4.62 6.44
C VAL A 3 7.86 -3.35 6.01
N GLY A 4 8.29 -2.53 6.97
CA GLY A 4 9.04 -1.31 6.71
C GLY A 4 9.94 -0.96 7.89
N CYS A 5 11.13 -0.44 7.58
CA CYS A 5 12.13 -0.01 8.55
C CYS A 5 12.90 1.18 7.98
N ARG A 6 13.07 2.26 8.75
CA ARG A 6 13.76 3.50 8.30
C ARG A 6 14.99 3.83 9.16
N GLY A 7 15.57 2.84 9.83
CA GLY A 7 16.73 3.03 10.68
C GLY A 7 17.06 1.78 11.52
N ASN A 8 18.09 1.87 12.36
CA ASN A 8 18.45 0.77 13.25
C ASN A 8 17.49 0.69 14.44
N VAL A 9 17.27 -0.51 14.94
CA VAL A 9 16.48 -0.78 16.15
C VAL A 9 17.21 -1.80 17.03
N GLU A 10 17.27 -1.52 18.33
CA GLU A 10 17.77 -2.44 19.34
C GLU A 10 16.60 -3.27 19.90
N ILE A 11 16.77 -4.58 20.03
CA ILE A 11 15.74 -5.51 20.49
C ILE A 11 16.30 -6.34 21.65
N ASN A 12 15.51 -6.50 22.73
CA ASN A 12 15.81 -7.42 23.82
C ASN A 12 15.25 -8.83 23.51
N PRO A 13 16.10 -9.84 23.23
CA PRO A 13 15.62 -11.18 22.84
C PRO A 13 14.83 -11.90 23.94
N ARG A 14 15.04 -11.57 25.23
CA ARG A 14 14.32 -12.20 26.35
C ARG A 14 12.81 -11.95 26.27
N LEU A 15 12.38 -10.83 25.68
CA LEU A 15 10.97 -10.50 25.49
C LEU A 15 10.27 -11.43 24.49
N LEU A 16 11.03 -12.17 23.67
CA LEU A 16 10.48 -13.14 22.72
C LEU A 16 10.32 -14.53 23.32
N MET A 17 11.06 -14.86 24.39
CA MET A 17 11.15 -16.23 24.91
C MET A 17 9.85 -16.71 25.55
N PHE A 18 9.30 -15.96 26.52
CA PHE A 18 8.08 -16.36 27.24
C PHE A 18 6.83 -16.46 26.35
N PRO A 19 6.57 -15.51 25.43
CA PRO A 19 5.46 -15.66 24.47
C PRO A 19 5.79 -16.57 23.29
N GLU A 20 7.00 -17.17 23.25
CA GLU A 20 7.51 -17.94 22.10
C GLU A 20 7.34 -17.20 20.76
N ALA A 21 7.63 -15.89 20.78
CA ALA A 21 7.36 -14.99 19.66
C ALA A 21 8.45 -15.04 18.58
N LYS A 22 8.05 -14.77 17.33
CA LYS A 22 8.93 -14.71 16.16
C LYS A 22 8.90 -13.34 15.48
N ILE A 23 10.07 -12.93 14.97
CA ILE A 23 10.23 -11.76 14.11
C ILE A 23 10.52 -12.27 12.69
N MET A 24 9.77 -11.78 11.71
CA MET A 24 9.89 -12.17 10.31
C MET A 24 9.87 -10.91 9.45
N GLY A 25 10.93 -10.70 8.67
CA GLY A 25 10.97 -9.68 7.62
C GLY A 25 10.17 -10.14 6.41
N VAL A 26 9.49 -9.20 5.75
CA VAL A 26 8.70 -9.47 4.55
C VAL A 26 9.09 -8.49 3.47
N ALA A 27 9.45 -9.01 2.31
CA ALA A 27 9.76 -8.25 1.11
C ALA A 27 8.95 -8.82 -0.04
N VAL A 28 7.96 -8.08 -0.53
CA VAL A 28 7.11 -8.53 -1.65
C VAL A 28 7.92 -8.78 -2.94
N THR A 29 9.06 -8.12 -3.07
CA THR A 29 9.94 -8.25 -4.24
C THR A 29 10.71 -9.57 -4.28
N THR A 30 10.72 -10.36 -3.20
CA THR A 30 11.39 -11.66 -3.15
C THR A 30 10.46 -12.85 -3.36
N SER A 31 9.17 -12.60 -3.63
CA SER A 31 8.18 -13.66 -3.79
C SER A 31 8.40 -14.47 -5.07
N THR A 32 8.13 -15.78 -4.99
CA THR A 32 8.17 -16.68 -6.16
C THR A 32 6.97 -16.47 -7.07
N GLU A 33 7.03 -17.01 -8.29
CA GLU A 33 5.92 -16.92 -9.24
C GLU A 33 4.65 -17.59 -8.69
N GLU A 34 4.77 -18.74 -8.02
CA GLU A 34 3.63 -19.44 -7.42
C GLU A 34 3.01 -18.62 -6.28
N GLU A 35 3.82 -17.91 -5.50
CA GLU A 35 3.34 -17.00 -4.45
C GLU A 35 2.60 -15.79 -5.05
N TRP A 36 3.10 -15.25 -6.17
CA TRP A 36 2.43 -14.19 -6.92
C TRP A 36 1.06 -14.62 -7.44
N GLU A 37 0.98 -15.79 -8.09
CA GLU A 37 -0.29 -16.34 -8.56
C GLU A 37 -1.28 -16.61 -7.42
N LEU A 38 -0.78 -17.06 -6.27
CA LEU A 38 -1.60 -17.24 -5.07
C LEU A 38 -2.16 -15.90 -4.58
N MET A 39 -1.31 -14.87 -4.47
CA MET A 39 -1.72 -13.53 -4.05
C MET A 39 -2.74 -12.93 -5.02
N GLU A 40 -2.50 -13.00 -6.33
CA GLU A 40 -3.40 -12.48 -7.35
C GLU A 40 -4.80 -13.10 -7.25
N ARG A 41 -4.87 -14.44 -7.14
CA ARG A 41 -6.14 -15.15 -7.00
C ARG A 41 -6.89 -14.73 -5.75
N ALA A 42 -6.20 -14.64 -4.62
CA ALA A 42 -6.80 -14.22 -3.35
C ALA A 42 -7.33 -12.78 -3.41
N LEU A 43 -6.54 -11.86 -3.98
CA LEU A 43 -6.93 -10.46 -4.15
C LEU A 43 -8.14 -10.33 -5.09
N THR A 44 -8.11 -10.99 -6.24
CA THR A 44 -9.19 -10.96 -7.23
C THR A 44 -10.52 -11.46 -6.63
N GLN A 45 -10.49 -12.57 -5.90
CA GLN A 45 -11.66 -13.08 -5.20
C GLN A 45 -12.14 -12.13 -4.09
N GLY A 46 -11.21 -11.56 -3.33
CA GLY A 46 -11.51 -10.58 -2.28
C GLY A 46 -12.21 -9.33 -2.80
N PHE A 47 -11.81 -8.83 -3.98
CA PHE A 47 -12.50 -7.72 -4.66
C PHE A 47 -13.88 -8.12 -5.18
N LYS A 48 -14.00 -9.27 -5.86
CA LYS A 48 -15.29 -9.77 -6.37
C LYS A 48 -16.33 -9.93 -5.27
N ASN A 49 -15.91 -10.47 -4.13
CA ASN A 49 -16.79 -10.71 -2.98
C ASN A 49 -16.97 -9.46 -2.10
N LYS A 50 -16.39 -8.30 -2.51
CA LYS A 50 -16.44 -7.02 -1.79
C LYS A 50 -15.95 -7.08 -0.35
N VAL A 51 -15.10 -8.07 -0.02
CA VAL A 51 -14.38 -8.18 1.25
C VAL A 51 -13.23 -7.17 1.27
N LEU A 52 -12.56 -6.99 0.13
CA LEU A 52 -11.55 -5.96 -0.06
C LEU A 52 -12.21 -4.71 -0.65
N ARG A 53 -12.13 -3.60 0.10
CA ARG A 53 -12.61 -2.26 -0.32
C ARG A 53 -11.51 -1.24 -0.05
N PRO A 54 -10.62 -0.97 -1.02
CA PRO A 54 -9.55 0.02 -0.85
C PRO A 54 -10.15 1.39 -0.55
N ILE A 55 -9.58 2.08 0.43
CA ILE A 55 -9.93 3.47 0.75
C ILE A 55 -8.89 4.35 0.07
N ILE A 56 -9.35 5.25 -0.79
CA ILE A 56 -8.51 6.26 -1.42
C ILE A 56 -8.55 7.50 -0.54
N ASP A 57 -7.38 8.02 -0.17
CA ASP A 57 -7.25 9.24 0.63
C ASP A 57 -7.21 10.46 -0.28
N ARG A 58 -6.32 10.43 -1.28
CA ARG A 58 -6.13 11.51 -2.25
C ARG A 58 -5.73 10.99 -3.62
N GLU A 59 -6.15 11.72 -4.62
CA GLU A 59 -5.76 11.58 -6.01
C GLU A 59 -4.95 12.80 -6.42
N TYR A 60 -3.81 12.58 -7.05
CA TYR A 60 -2.95 13.64 -7.57
C TYR A 60 -2.84 13.51 -9.08
N HIS A 61 -2.86 14.63 -9.79
CA HIS A 61 -2.44 14.67 -11.19
C HIS A 61 -0.91 14.53 -11.28
N LEU A 62 -0.44 14.08 -12.45
CA LEU A 62 0.99 13.87 -12.69
C LEU A 62 1.83 15.15 -12.47
N GLU A 63 1.27 16.32 -12.78
CA GLU A 63 1.90 17.63 -12.56
C GLU A 63 2.25 17.87 -11.08
N ASN A 64 1.46 17.29 -10.17
CA ASN A 64 1.57 17.50 -8.72
C ASN A 64 2.28 16.33 -8.01
N ILE A 65 3.05 15.50 -8.73
CA ILE A 65 3.73 14.33 -8.15
C ILE A 65 4.75 14.70 -7.05
N GLY A 66 5.35 15.88 -7.13
CA GLY A 66 6.26 16.40 -6.10
C GLY A 66 5.56 16.52 -4.73
N ASP A 67 4.33 17.03 -4.74
CA ASP A 67 3.51 17.15 -3.54
C ASP A 67 3.08 15.77 -3.02
N ALA A 68 2.75 14.83 -3.92
CA ALA A 68 2.41 13.46 -3.53
C ALA A 68 3.56 12.76 -2.78
N HIS A 69 4.81 12.93 -3.22
CA HIS A 69 5.99 12.39 -2.53
C HIS A 69 6.26 13.06 -1.19
N LYS A 70 5.99 14.36 -1.07
CA LYS A 70 6.12 15.06 0.21
C LYS A 70 5.06 14.56 1.19
N ASP A 71 3.81 14.50 0.75
CA ASP A 71 2.68 14.10 1.58
C ASP A 71 2.80 12.65 2.08
N ILE A 72 3.30 11.71 1.26
CA ILE A 72 3.47 10.32 1.71
C ILE A 72 4.55 10.16 2.79
N ILE A 73 5.58 11.00 2.80
CA ILE A 73 6.68 10.93 3.76
C ILE A 73 6.37 11.75 5.02
N GLU A 74 5.83 12.95 4.86
CA GLU A 74 5.61 13.90 5.94
C GLU A 74 4.24 13.75 6.64
N SER A 75 3.32 12.96 6.08
CA SER A 75 2.00 12.76 6.68
C SER A 75 2.07 12.17 8.08
N LYS A 76 1.33 12.78 9.02
CA LYS A 76 1.20 12.32 10.42
C LYS A 76 0.18 11.18 10.59
N GLY A 77 0.04 10.35 9.57
CA GLY A 77 -0.91 9.23 9.52
C GLY A 77 -1.61 9.15 8.17
N ALA A 78 -1.53 7.98 7.54
CA ALA A 78 -2.20 7.71 6.27
C ALA A 78 -3.69 7.40 6.50
N LYS A 79 -4.59 8.03 5.72
CA LYS A 79 -6.04 7.76 5.77
C LYS A 79 -6.50 6.81 4.67
N GLY A 80 -5.58 6.34 3.84
CA GLY A 80 -5.87 5.51 2.68
C GLY A 80 -4.71 5.52 1.69
N LYS A 81 -4.98 5.02 0.48
CA LYS A 81 -4.02 5.01 -0.62
C LYS A 81 -3.98 6.38 -1.30
N LEU A 82 -2.77 6.85 -1.61
CA LEU A 82 -2.56 7.96 -2.54
C LEU A 82 -2.46 7.37 -3.95
N ILE A 83 -3.22 7.94 -4.89
CA ILE A 83 -3.24 7.50 -6.29
C ILE A 83 -2.81 8.63 -7.21
N LEU A 84 -2.30 8.26 -8.38
CA LEU A 84 -1.95 9.18 -9.45
C LEU A 84 -2.96 9.03 -10.58
N SER A 85 -3.57 10.14 -10.99
CA SER A 85 -4.43 10.22 -12.16
C SER A 85 -3.60 10.59 -13.38
N LEU A 86 -3.76 9.81 -14.45
CA LEU A 86 -3.11 10.03 -15.74
C LEU A 86 -4.01 10.78 -16.73
N VAL A 87 -5.25 11.09 -16.34
CA VAL A 87 -6.23 11.76 -17.19
C VAL A 87 -6.27 13.23 -16.76
N ASP A 88 -5.92 14.13 -17.68
CA ASP A 88 -6.24 15.54 -17.53
C ASP A 88 -7.76 15.69 -17.66
N GLU A 89 -8.41 16.41 -16.74
CA GLU A 89 -9.85 16.72 -16.81
C GLU A 89 -10.25 17.60 -18.02
N THR A 90 -9.47 17.62 -19.10
CA THR A 90 -9.81 18.27 -20.36
C THR A 90 -10.81 17.50 -21.23
N GLU A 91 -11.21 16.28 -20.84
CA GLU A 91 -12.35 15.58 -21.46
C GLU A 91 -13.43 15.26 -20.43
N ALA A 92 -14.11 16.29 -19.94
CA ALA A 92 -15.49 16.12 -19.51
C ALA A 92 -16.30 15.62 -20.72
N PRO A 93 -16.96 14.44 -20.68
CA PRO A 93 -17.95 14.11 -21.68
C PRO A 93 -19.08 15.13 -21.56
N ASN A 94 -19.10 16.05 -22.52
CA ASN A 94 -20.09 17.08 -22.71
C ASN A 94 -21.50 16.46 -22.59
N SER A 95 -22.24 16.89 -21.58
CA SER A 95 -23.69 16.80 -21.56
C SER A 95 -24.21 17.44 -22.85
N LYS A 96 -24.73 16.63 -23.78
CA LYS A 96 -25.73 16.97 -24.82
C LYS A 96 -26.03 15.77 -25.73
N ASN A 97 -27.02 14.97 -25.35
CA ASN A 97 -28.31 14.79 -26.03
C ASN A 97 -29.07 13.62 -25.43
#